data_AF-A0A7W1F0G6-F1
#
_entry.id   AF-A0A7W1F0G6-F1
#
_cell.length_a   1.000
_cell.length_b   1.000
_cell.length_c   1.000
_cell.angle_alpha   90.00
_cell.angle_beta   90.00
_cell.angle_gamma   90.00
#
_symmetry.space_group_name_H-M   'P 1'
#
loop_
_entity.id
_entity.type
_entity.pdbx_description
1 polymer ?
#
loop_
_entity_poly.entity_id
_entity_poly.type
_entity_poly.pdbx_seq_one_letter_code
_entity_poly.pdbx_strand_id
1 'polypeptide(L)'
;MTLSPDDVQLIGRMLDERLDRIQVQARRRRRLFWLTMLLLTLGSTIASGFAVRRALRMFDDLRSEQAQAMDEAKAAYQAELAINREMQAQRAEAAKVSGYKPKQEQAQYEAGLIASMFKAMAQSSELQKQVDALDSNDPEALVAATEQMQATMIESLGAITRIMLRNTDPDLNTAQERLRAGADGSDPAVAPAPANPQPEAPASPQPAAAPPAP
;
A
#
# COMPACT_ATOMS: atom_id res chain seq x y z
N MET A 1 -11.00 61.24 83.85
CA MET A 1 -9.62 61.30 83.29
C MET A 1 -9.74 61.70 81.83
N THR A 2 -9.59 62.98 81.53
CA THR A 2 -9.60 63.52 80.17
C THR A 2 -8.16 63.50 79.66
N LEU A 3 -7.92 62.83 78.53
CA LEU A 3 -6.62 62.82 77.86
C LEU A 3 -6.20 64.26 77.53
N SER A 4 -4.92 64.57 77.74
CA SER A 4 -4.38 65.89 77.38
C SER A 4 -4.44 66.06 75.85
N PRO A 5 -4.72 67.26 75.33
CA PRO A 5 -4.70 67.54 73.89
C PRO A 5 -3.40 67.11 73.21
N ASP A 6 -2.28 67.15 73.94
CA ASP A 6 -0.97 66.73 73.47
C ASP A 6 -0.87 65.20 73.28
N ASP A 7 -1.53 64.42 74.15
CA ASP A 7 -1.58 62.97 74.02
C ASP A 7 -2.38 62.55 72.79
N VAL A 8 -3.46 63.28 72.49
CA VAL A 8 -4.30 63.03 71.30
C VAL A 8 -3.52 63.32 70.01
N GLN A 9 -2.73 64.40 69.97
CA GLN A 9 -1.88 64.71 68.82
C GLN A 9 -0.73 63.70 68.64
N LEU A 10 -0.12 63.24 69.73
CA LEU A 10 0.94 62.25 69.69
C LEU A 10 0.44 60.88 69.21
N ILE A 11 -0.75 60.48 69.66
CA ILE A 11 -1.44 59.27 69.17
C ILE A 11 -1.77 59.41 67.68
N GLY A 12 -2.27 60.57 67.23
CA GLY A 12 -2.56 60.85 65.82
C GLY A 12 -1.33 60.70 64.93
N ARG A 13 -0.19 61.28 65.32
CA ARG A 13 1.07 61.15 64.57
C ARG A 13 1.58 59.72 64.51
N MET A 14 1.50 58.97 65.61
CA MET A 14 1.88 57.55 65.61
C MET A 14 0.97 56.69 64.73
N LEU A 15 -0.31 57.01 64.66
CA LEU A 15 -1.28 56.33 63.78
C LEU A 15 -0.98 56.62 62.31
N ASP A 16 -0.75 57.88 61.95
CA ASP A 16 -0.43 58.29 60.58
C ASP A 16 0.88 57.65 60.10
N GLU A 17 1.92 57.63 60.94
CA GLU A 17 3.19 57.01 60.58
C GLU A 17 3.08 55.49 60.41
N ARG A 18 2.22 54.83 61.19
CA ARG A 18 1.92 53.40 61.02
C ARG A 18 1.09 53.14 59.76
N LEU A 19 0.10 53.98 59.47
CA LEU A 19 -0.73 53.87 58.26
C LEU A 19 0.12 54.07 57.00
N ASP A 20 1.03 55.04 57.00
CA ASP A 20 1.96 55.28 55.88
C ASP A 20 2.90 54.10 55.66
N ARG A 21 3.47 53.51 56.73
CA ARG A 21 4.31 52.31 56.61
C ARG A 21 3.53 51.13 56.03
N ILE A 22 2.28 50.93 56.44
CA ILE A 22 1.41 49.86 55.90
C ILE A 22 1.09 50.13 54.42
N GLN A 23 0.76 51.36 54.05
CA GLN A 23 0.47 51.73 52.65
C GLN A 23 1.70 51.56 51.74
N VAL A 24 2.89 51.96 52.19
CA VAL A 24 4.14 51.80 51.43
C VAL A 24 4.46 50.32 51.24
N GLN A 25 4.30 49.50 52.27
CA GLN A 25 4.48 48.04 52.17
C GLN A 25 3.47 47.40 51.22
N ALA A 26 2.20 47.80 51.26
CA ALA A 26 1.16 47.31 50.36
C ALA A 26 1.45 47.68 48.89
N ARG A 27 1.89 48.91 48.62
CA ARG A 27 2.29 49.35 47.26
C ARG A 27 3.49 48.55 46.75
N ARG A 28 4.49 48.30 47.60
CA ARG A 28 5.68 47.50 47.24
C ARG A 28 5.33 46.04 46.94
N ARG A 29 4.49 45.42 47.77
CA ARG A 29 3.99 44.04 47.54
C ARG A 29 3.17 43.94 46.27
N ARG A 30 2.28 44.92 46.01
CA ARG A 30 1.47 44.95 44.78
C ARG A 30 2.33 45.10 43.53
N ARG A 31 3.34 45.97 43.56
CA ARG A 31 4.31 46.11 42.44
C ARG A 31 5.11 44.83 42.21
N LEU A 32 5.61 44.20 43.27
CA LEU A 32 6.34 42.92 43.18
C LEU A 32 5.43 41.82 42.62
N PHE A 33 4.19 41.71 43.10
CA PHE A 33 3.21 40.75 42.60
C PHE A 33 2.96 40.93 41.09
N TRP A 34 2.72 42.15 40.64
CA TRP A 34 2.52 42.43 39.21
C TRP A 34 3.76 42.14 38.37
N LEU A 35 4.96 42.47 38.87
CA LEU A 35 6.20 42.13 38.19
C LEU A 35 6.39 40.62 38.06
N THR A 36 6.11 39.85 39.13
CA THR A 36 6.19 38.38 39.07
C THR A 36 5.18 37.79 38.11
N MET A 37 3.95 38.31 38.08
CA MET A 37 2.92 37.86 37.14
C MET A 37 3.32 38.13 35.69
N LEU A 38 3.84 39.33 35.41
CA LEU A 38 4.30 39.70 34.06
C LEU A 38 5.49 38.83 33.61
N LEU A 39 6.41 38.50 34.52
CA LEU A 39 7.53 37.64 34.21
C LEU A 39 7.09 36.20 33.93
N LEU A 40 6.09 35.71 34.67
CA LEU A 40 5.53 34.38 34.49
C LEU A 40 4.79 34.25 33.14
N THR A 41 4.00 35.27 32.76
CA THR A 41 3.31 35.28 31.46
C THR A 41 4.29 35.38 30.30
N LEU A 42 5.32 36.24 30.42
CA LEU A 42 6.34 36.37 29.39
C LEU A 42 7.12 35.06 29.22
N GLY A 43 7.50 34.42 30.33
CA GLY A 43 8.18 33.12 30.33
C GLY A 43 7.33 32.02 29.69
N SER A 44 6.03 31.97 30.00
CA SER A 44 5.09 31.03 29.40
C SER A 44 4.95 31.23 27.88
N THR A 45 4.92 32.49 27.43
CA THR A 45 4.80 32.82 26.01
C THR A 45 6.04 32.39 25.22
N ILE A 46 7.24 32.63 25.78
CA ILE A 46 8.51 32.21 25.17
C ILE A 46 8.61 30.68 25.13
N ALA A 47 8.24 30.00 26.21
CA ALA A 47 8.24 28.53 26.27
C ALA A 47 7.29 27.92 25.23
N SER A 48 6.09 28.49 25.07
CA SER A 48 5.12 28.08 24.05
C SER A 48 5.68 28.24 22.63
N GLY A 49 6.31 29.37 22.32
CA GLY A 49 6.95 29.59 21.03
C GLY A 49 8.07 28.58 20.72
N PHE A 50 8.86 28.21 21.73
CA PHE A 50 9.90 27.20 21.57
C PHE A 50 9.33 25.79 21.33
N ALA A 51 8.24 25.45 22.03
CA ALA A 51 7.54 24.18 21.84
C ALA A 51 6.96 24.06 20.43
N VAL A 52 6.30 25.11 19.93
CA VAL A 52 5.75 25.14 18.55
C VAL A 52 6.88 25.00 17.53
N ARG A 53 7.99 25.73 17.69
CA ARG A 53 9.12 25.65 16.76
C ARG A 53 9.76 24.25 16.74
N ARG A 54 9.82 23.58 17.89
CA ARG A 54 10.31 22.20 17.99
C ARG A 54 9.34 21.22 17.30
N ALA A 55 8.04 21.38 17.51
CA ALA A 55 7.03 20.54 16.88
C ALA A 55 7.06 20.70 15.35
N LEU A 56 7.18 21.92 14.84
CA LEU A 56 7.27 22.18 13.40
C LEU A 56 8.47 21.48 12.76
N ARG A 57 9.66 21.50 13.40
CA ARG A 57 10.83 20.78 12.90
C ARG A 57 10.59 19.27 12.80
N MET A 58 9.96 18.67 13.82
CA MET A 58 9.61 17.24 13.77
C MET A 58 8.62 16.92 12.65
N PHE A 59 7.65 17.80 12.38
CA PHE A 59 6.73 17.63 11.25
C PHE A 59 7.42 17.75 9.89
N ASP A 60 8.39 18.66 9.76
CA ASP A 60 9.19 18.81 8.54
C ASP A 60 10.05 17.57 8.30
N ASP A 61 10.67 17.03 9.36
CA ASP A 61 11.46 15.79 9.28
C ASP A 61 10.57 14.61 8.85
N LEU A 62 9.44 14.39 9.52
CA LEU A 62 8.47 13.34 9.16
C LEU A 62 7.93 13.48 7.73
N ARG A 63 7.68 14.71 7.27
CA ARG A 63 7.27 14.97 5.89
C ARG A 63 8.35 14.63 4.89
N SER A 64 9.61 14.93 5.20
CA SER A 64 10.73 14.63 4.32
C SER A 64 10.95 13.12 4.19
N GLU A 65 10.84 12.37 5.29
CA GLU A 65 10.91 10.90 5.28
C GLU A 65 9.75 10.29 4.48
N GLN A 66 8.53 10.78 4.69
CA GLN A 66 7.37 10.31 3.94
C GLN A 66 7.46 10.63 2.44
N ALA A 67 8.01 11.79 2.09
CA ALA A 67 8.25 12.18 0.70
C ALA A 67 9.28 11.27 0.03
N GLN A 68 10.39 10.96 0.70
CA GLN A 68 11.39 10.01 0.20
C GLN A 68 10.81 8.61 -0.01
N ALA A 69 10.06 8.10 0.97
CA ALA A 69 9.41 6.80 0.87
C ALA A 69 8.39 6.74 -0.29
N MET A 70 7.64 7.83 -0.53
CA MET A 70 6.74 7.91 -1.68
C MET A 70 7.48 7.94 -3.01
N ASP A 71 8.60 8.64 -3.11
CA ASP A 71 9.35 8.73 -4.35
C ASP A 71 10.07 7.41 -4.68
N GLU A 72 10.58 6.70 -3.67
CA GLU A 72 11.08 5.33 -3.81
C GLU A 72 9.97 4.37 -4.26
N ALA A 73 8.79 4.44 -3.64
CA ALA A 73 7.65 3.63 -4.03
C ALA A 73 7.19 3.91 -5.47
N LYS A 74 7.19 5.18 -5.89
CA LYS A 74 6.87 5.56 -7.29
C LYS A 74 7.91 5.01 -8.26
N ALA A 75 9.20 5.09 -7.93
CA ALA A 75 10.27 4.57 -8.78
C ALA A 75 10.16 3.04 -8.94
N ALA A 76 9.93 2.32 -7.83
CA ALA A 76 9.68 0.89 -7.84
C ALA A 76 8.45 0.53 -8.69
N TYR A 77 7.34 1.24 -8.50
CA TYR A 77 6.13 1.03 -9.28
C TYR A 77 6.32 1.29 -10.78
N GLN A 78 7.08 2.32 -11.16
CA GLN A 78 7.41 2.57 -12.56
C GLN A 78 8.28 1.47 -13.16
N ALA A 79 9.24 0.93 -12.40
CA ALA A 79 10.04 -0.22 -12.83
C ALA A 79 9.16 -1.47 -13.05
N GLU A 80 8.23 -1.75 -12.14
CA GLU A 80 7.27 -2.85 -12.29
C GLU A 80 6.35 -2.65 -13.50
N LEU A 81 5.87 -1.43 -13.75
CA LEU A 81 5.08 -1.12 -14.94
C LEU A 81 5.86 -1.36 -16.23
N ALA A 82 7.15 -1.04 -16.26
CA ALA A 82 8.01 -1.31 -17.41
C ALA A 82 8.16 -2.81 -17.66
N ILE A 83 8.43 -3.60 -16.61
CA ILE A 83 8.51 -5.07 -16.67
C ILE A 83 7.17 -5.66 -17.15
N ASN A 84 6.05 -5.17 -16.62
CA ASN A 84 4.73 -5.63 -17.03
C ASN A 84 4.42 -5.32 -18.50
N ARG A 85 4.83 -4.15 -19.01
CA ARG A 85 4.71 -3.82 -20.44
C ARG A 85 5.53 -4.76 -21.31
N GLU A 86 6.75 -5.06 -20.90
CA GLU A 86 7.61 -6.00 -21.62
C GLU A 86 7.01 -7.41 -21.64
N MET A 87 6.53 -7.91 -20.49
CA MET A 87 5.83 -9.18 -20.42
C MET A 87 4.56 -9.21 -21.26
N GLN A 88 3.79 -8.11 -21.31
CA GLN A 88 2.63 -8.01 -22.20
C GLN A 88 3.03 -8.07 -23.68
N ALA A 89 4.13 -7.43 -24.07
CA ALA A 89 4.65 -7.52 -25.42
C ALA A 89 5.09 -8.94 -25.77
N GLN A 90 5.84 -9.60 -24.89
CA GLN A 90 6.25 -11.01 -25.05
C GLN A 90 5.04 -11.94 -25.14
N ARG A 91 3.99 -11.71 -24.34
CA ARG A 91 2.72 -12.46 -24.42
C ARG A 91 2.01 -12.23 -25.75
N ALA A 92 1.95 -10.99 -26.24
CA ALA A 92 1.33 -10.68 -27.51
C ALA A 92 2.07 -11.34 -28.68
N GLU A 93 3.40 -11.41 -28.62
CA GLU A 93 4.23 -12.13 -29.58
C GLU A 93 4.01 -13.65 -29.49
N ALA A 94 4.06 -14.22 -28.29
CA ALA A 94 3.78 -15.63 -28.06
C ALA A 94 2.36 -16.03 -28.48
N ALA A 95 1.37 -15.15 -28.30
CA ALA A 95 0.00 -15.37 -28.74
C ALA A 95 -0.12 -15.41 -30.26
N LYS A 96 0.62 -14.54 -30.97
CA LYS A 96 0.68 -14.57 -32.45
C LYS A 96 1.32 -15.86 -32.96
N VAL A 97 2.45 -16.28 -32.38
CA VAL A 97 3.18 -17.49 -32.80
C VAL A 97 2.35 -18.75 -32.51
N SER A 98 1.67 -18.80 -31.37
CA SER A 98 0.90 -19.98 -30.94
C SER A 98 -0.54 -20.01 -31.47
N GLY A 99 -1.00 -18.95 -32.15
CA GLY A 99 -2.38 -18.82 -32.65
C GLY A 99 -3.43 -18.71 -31.53
N TYR A 100 -3.03 -18.26 -30.34
CA TYR A 100 -3.91 -18.12 -29.18
C TYR A 100 -4.98 -17.05 -29.41
N LYS A 101 -6.24 -17.38 -29.14
CA LYS A 101 -7.38 -16.44 -29.19
C LYS A 101 -7.85 -16.12 -27.77
N PRO A 102 -7.65 -14.88 -27.27
CA PRO A 102 -8.17 -14.50 -25.96
C PRO A 102 -9.71 -14.56 -25.99
N LYS A 103 -10.32 -15.04 -24.89
CA LYS A 103 -11.78 -15.26 -24.71
C LYS A 103 -12.40 -16.49 -25.39
N GLN A 104 -11.61 -17.51 -25.73
CA GLN A 104 -12.20 -18.82 -26.07
C GLN A 104 -12.89 -19.44 -24.85
N GLU A 105 -14.14 -19.87 -25.02
CA GLU A 105 -14.89 -20.61 -23.99
C GLU A 105 -14.06 -21.79 -23.49
N GLN A 106 -14.10 -22.05 -22.18
CA GLN A 106 -13.31 -23.09 -21.52
C GLN A 106 -13.43 -24.46 -22.21
N ALA A 107 -14.65 -24.85 -22.58
CA ALA A 107 -14.90 -26.11 -23.29
C ALA A 107 -14.20 -26.18 -24.66
N GLN A 108 -14.14 -25.07 -25.41
CA GLN A 108 -13.48 -25.04 -26.73
C GLN A 108 -11.96 -25.14 -26.61
N TYR A 109 -11.40 -24.53 -25.57
CA TYR A 109 -9.98 -24.63 -25.28
C TYR A 109 -9.58 -26.03 -24.80
N GLU A 110 -10.33 -26.59 -23.86
CA GLU A 110 -10.08 -27.95 -23.35
C GLU A 110 -10.26 -29.00 -24.44
N ALA A 111 -11.28 -28.86 -25.30
CA ALA A 111 -11.44 -29.71 -26.48
C ALA A 111 -10.26 -29.55 -27.46
N GLY A 112 -9.78 -28.32 -27.68
CA GLY A 112 -8.60 -28.05 -28.49
C GLY A 112 -7.32 -28.65 -27.91
N LEU A 113 -7.17 -28.61 -26.58
CA LEU A 113 -6.05 -29.22 -25.87
C LEU A 113 -6.09 -30.75 -26.00
N ILE A 114 -7.24 -31.37 -25.73
CA ILE A 114 -7.45 -32.80 -25.85
C ILE A 114 -7.21 -33.25 -27.30
N ALA A 115 -7.72 -32.52 -28.28
CA ALA A 115 -7.48 -32.81 -29.70
C ALA A 115 -5.99 -32.69 -30.05
N SER A 116 -5.28 -31.68 -29.54
CA SER A 116 -3.83 -31.55 -29.73
C SER A 116 -3.04 -32.68 -29.06
N MET A 117 -3.49 -33.16 -27.89
CA MET A 117 -2.88 -34.28 -27.18
C MET A 117 -3.07 -35.60 -27.93
N PHE A 118 -4.27 -35.87 -28.46
CA PHE A 118 -4.51 -37.03 -29.32
C PHE A 118 -3.70 -36.96 -30.62
N LYS A 119 -3.58 -35.78 -31.21
CA LYS A 119 -2.73 -35.57 -32.39
C LYS A 119 -1.26 -35.85 -32.09
N ALA A 120 -0.76 -35.36 -30.96
CA ALA A 120 0.62 -35.63 -30.51
C ALA A 120 0.85 -37.13 -30.25
N MET A 121 -0.10 -37.85 -29.65
CA MET A 121 -0.02 -39.31 -29.47
C MET A 121 -0.01 -40.07 -30.80
N ALA A 122 -0.85 -39.66 -31.77
CA ALA A 122 -0.85 -40.24 -33.09
C ALA A 122 0.51 -40.02 -33.79
N GLN A 123 1.01 -38.78 -33.76
CA GLN A 123 2.31 -38.41 -34.32
C GLN A 123 3.48 -39.13 -33.62
N SER A 124 3.45 -39.35 -32.31
CA SER A 124 4.53 -40.08 -31.62
C SER A 124 4.57 -41.55 -32.04
N SER A 125 3.41 -42.19 -32.24
CA SER A 125 3.36 -43.57 -32.73
C SER A 125 3.85 -43.70 -34.17
N GLU A 126 3.64 -42.66 -34.99
CA GLU A 126 4.07 -42.63 -36.38
C GLU A 126 5.56 -42.30 -36.49
N LEU A 127 6.06 -41.35 -35.69
CA LEU A 127 7.49 -41.09 -35.52
C LEU A 127 8.24 -42.33 -35.01
N GLN A 128 7.69 -43.07 -34.04
CA GLN A 128 8.31 -44.31 -33.56
C GLN A 128 8.45 -45.32 -34.70
N LYS A 129 7.39 -45.51 -35.50
CA LYS A 129 7.44 -46.40 -36.68
C LYS A 129 8.42 -45.91 -37.75
N GLN A 130 8.52 -44.60 -37.96
CA GLN A 130 9.47 -44.01 -38.90
C GLN A 130 10.91 -44.20 -38.42
N VAL A 131 11.20 -43.96 -37.13
CA VAL A 131 12.51 -44.17 -36.52
C VAL A 131 12.91 -45.65 -36.55
N ASP A 132 11.98 -46.56 -36.27
CA ASP A 132 12.24 -48.00 -36.33
C ASP A 132 12.44 -48.51 -37.78
N ALA A 133 11.84 -47.82 -38.75
CA ALA A 133 11.99 -48.09 -40.18
C ALA A 133 13.12 -47.29 -40.84
N LEU A 134 13.85 -46.46 -40.09
CA LEU A 134 14.87 -45.57 -40.63
C LEU A 134 16.14 -46.37 -40.97
N ASP A 135 16.58 -46.31 -42.22
CA ASP A 135 17.88 -46.84 -42.60
C ASP A 135 18.96 -45.84 -42.15
N SER A 136 19.80 -46.26 -41.21
CA SER A 136 20.88 -45.43 -40.64
C SER A 136 21.93 -45.02 -41.68
N ASN A 137 21.92 -45.63 -42.87
CA ASN A 137 22.87 -45.37 -43.94
C ASN A 137 22.35 -44.39 -44.99
N ASP A 138 21.08 -43.95 -44.91
CA ASP A 138 20.51 -42.96 -45.83
C ASP A 138 20.48 -41.56 -45.20
N PRO A 139 21.37 -40.63 -45.62
CA PRO A 139 21.42 -39.29 -45.08
C PRO A 139 20.17 -38.45 -45.40
N GLU A 140 19.46 -38.72 -46.51
CA GLU A 140 18.24 -37.98 -46.84
C GLU A 140 17.07 -38.39 -45.94
N ALA A 141 16.96 -39.67 -45.60
CA ALA A 141 15.99 -40.19 -44.63
C ALA A 141 16.22 -39.63 -43.22
N LEU A 142 17.49 -39.46 -42.82
CA LEU A 142 17.85 -38.84 -41.53
C LEU A 142 17.47 -37.35 -41.48
N VAL A 143 17.66 -36.61 -42.57
CA VAL A 143 17.26 -35.19 -42.65
C VAL A 143 15.74 -35.05 -42.59
N ALA A 144 15.00 -35.82 -43.38
CA ALA A 144 13.54 -35.77 -43.39
C ALA A 144 12.93 -36.14 -42.02
N ALA A 145 13.46 -37.16 -41.36
CA ALA A 145 13.04 -37.53 -40.00
C ALA A 145 13.34 -36.42 -38.98
N THR A 146 14.48 -35.73 -39.13
CA THR A 146 14.85 -34.61 -38.25
C THR A 146 13.95 -33.41 -38.45
N GLU A 147 13.63 -33.05 -39.69
CA GLU A 147 12.67 -31.98 -40.01
C GLU A 147 11.27 -32.30 -39.48
N GLN A 148 10.83 -33.55 -39.59
CA GLN A 148 9.54 -33.98 -39.08
C GLN A 148 9.49 -33.98 -37.54
N MET A 149 10.55 -34.44 -36.86
CA MET A 149 10.69 -34.30 -35.40
C MET A 149 10.71 -32.82 -34.96
N GLN A 150 11.40 -31.95 -35.70
CA GLN A 150 11.44 -30.52 -35.42
C GLN A 150 10.05 -29.89 -35.55
N ALA A 151 9.29 -30.25 -36.60
CA ALA A 151 7.91 -29.79 -36.78
C ALA A 151 7.00 -30.23 -35.63
N THR A 152 7.09 -31.50 -35.20
CA THR A 152 6.34 -32.01 -34.04
C THR A 152 6.75 -31.31 -32.73
N MET A 153 8.04 -31.02 -32.54
CA MET A 153 8.52 -30.27 -31.38
C MET A 153 7.96 -28.84 -31.37
N ILE A 154 7.96 -28.13 -32.51
CA ILE A 154 7.39 -26.79 -32.63
C ILE A 154 5.87 -26.82 -32.35
N GLU A 155 5.16 -27.83 -32.83
CA GLU A 155 3.72 -27.98 -32.58
C GLU A 155 3.42 -28.22 -31.09
N SER A 156 4.19 -29.08 -30.42
CA SER A 156 4.06 -29.33 -28.98
C SER A 156 4.41 -28.11 -28.13
N LEU A 157 5.46 -27.36 -28.49
CA LEU A 157 5.82 -26.09 -27.85
C LEU A 157 4.69 -25.07 -28.00
N GLY A 158 4.08 -24.98 -29.18
CA GLY A 158 2.91 -24.12 -29.41
C GLY A 158 1.71 -24.46 -28.52
N ALA A 159 1.49 -25.74 -28.20
CA ALA A 159 0.46 -26.16 -27.25
C ALA A 159 0.80 -25.76 -25.81
N ILE A 160 2.04 -25.96 -25.37
CA ILE A 160 2.51 -25.54 -24.03
C ILE A 160 2.44 -24.02 -23.88
N THR A 161 2.85 -23.27 -24.91
CA THR A 161 2.75 -21.81 -24.94
C THR A 161 1.28 -21.37 -24.81
N ARG A 162 0.32 -22.05 -25.44
CA ARG A 162 -1.11 -21.78 -25.25
C ARG A 162 -1.58 -22.02 -23.81
N ILE A 163 -1.08 -23.07 -23.15
CA ILE A 163 -1.37 -23.33 -21.71
C ILE A 163 -0.80 -22.24 -20.83
N MET A 164 0.47 -21.87 -21.03
CA MET A 164 1.11 -20.81 -20.26
C MET A 164 0.42 -19.46 -20.47
N LEU A 165 0.06 -19.12 -21.71
CA LEU A 165 -0.66 -17.90 -22.02
C LEU A 165 -2.04 -17.88 -21.38
N ARG A 166 -2.78 -18.99 -21.40
CA ARG A 166 -4.09 -19.06 -20.73
C ARG A 166 -3.98 -18.94 -19.21
N ASN A 167 -3.03 -19.62 -18.58
CA ASN A 167 -2.84 -19.55 -17.13
C ASN A 167 -2.34 -18.18 -16.64
N THR A 168 -1.74 -17.39 -17.54
CA THR A 168 -1.24 -16.05 -17.24
C THR A 168 -2.15 -14.93 -17.77
N ASP A 169 -3.25 -15.26 -18.46
CA ASP A 169 -4.20 -14.30 -19.02
C ASP A 169 -4.97 -13.60 -17.87
N PRO A 170 -4.79 -12.29 -17.66
CA PRO A 170 -5.44 -11.57 -16.57
C PRO A 170 -6.98 -11.56 -16.68
N ASP A 171 -7.53 -11.68 -17.88
CA ASP A 171 -9.00 -11.66 -18.10
C ASP A 171 -9.67 -12.98 -17.68
N LEU A 172 -8.92 -14.09 -17.68
CA LEU A 172 -9.40 -15.44 -17.31
C LEU A 172 -8.90 -15.90 -15.92
N ASN A 173 -8.07 -15.08 -15.27
CA ASN A 173 -7.56 -15.35 -13.92
C ASN A 173 -8.34 -14.58 -12.85
N THR A 174 -9.65 -14.45 -13.06
CA THR A 174 -10.53 -13.82 -12.08
C THR A 174 -10.75 -14.76 -10.88
N ALA A 175 -10.89 -14.21 -9.68
CA ALA A 175 -11.09 -14.99 -8.45
C ALA A 175 -12.28 -15.97 -8.56
N GLN A 176 -13.31 -15.61 -9.33
CA GLN A 176 -14.50 -16.43 -9.55
C GLN A 176 -14.26 -17.65 -10.46
N GLU A 177 -13.36 -17.58 -11.43
CA GLU A 177 -12.99 -18.74 -12.27
C GLU A 177 -12.03 -19.69 -11.55
N ARG A 178 -11.08 -19.15 -10.75
CA ARG A 178 -10.24 -19.98 -9.87
C ARG A 178 -11.04 -20.79 -8.86
N LEU A 179 -12.12 -20.23 -8.33
CA LEU A 179 -13.04 -20.92 -7.41
C LEU A 179 -13.86 -22.04 -8.10
N ARG A 180 -14.09 -21.94 -9.42
CA ARG A 180 -14.81 -22.96 -10.21
C ARG A 180 -13.90 -24.08 -10.72
N ALA A 181 -12.61 -23.80 -10.96
CA ALA A 181 -11.64 -24.76 -11.49
C ALA A 181 -11.17 -25.83 -10.48
N GLY A 182 -11.61 -25.74 -9.22
CA GLY A 182 -11.27 -26.69 -8.16
C GLY A 182 -10.46 -26.01 -7.07
N ALA A 183 -11.08 -25.88 -5.91
CA ALA A 183 -10.36 -25.66 -4.66
C ALA A 183 -9.51 -26.90 -4.39
N ASP A 184 -8.23 -26.85 -4.77
CA ASP A 184 -7.11 -27.52 -4.09
C ASP A 184 -5.83 -27.27 -4.90
N GLY A 185 -4.85 -26.61 -4.26
CA GLY A 185 -3.46 -26.64 -4.71
C GLY A 185 -2.81 -25.28 -4.96
N SER A 186 -2.26 -24.72 -3.88
CA SER A 186 -1.32 -23.59 -3.82
C SER A 186 -1.83 -22.24 -4.32
N ASP A 187 -2.09 -21.35 -3.38
CA ASP A 187 -2.07 -19.90 -3.58
C ASP A 187 -0.93 -19.52 -4.54
N PRO A 188 -1.19 -18.94 -5.72
CA PRO A 188 -0.17 -18.12 -6.33
C PRO A 188 -0.05 -16.91 -5.41
N ALA A 189 1.15 -16.70 -4.86
CA ALA A 189 1.51 -15.52 -4.09
C ALA A 189 0.90 -14.28 -4.75
N VAL A 190 -0.23 -13.83 -4.19
CA VAL A 190 -0.80 -12.54 -4.50
C VAL A 190 0.26 -11.59 -3.99
N ALA A 191 1.00 -10.96 -4.92
CA ALA A 191 1.77 -9.78 -4.59
C ALA A 191 0.84 -8.90 -3.74
N PRO A 192 1.22 -8.53 -2.50
CA PRO A 192 0.33 -7.80 -1.63
C PRO A 192 -0.14 -6.58 -2.40
N ALA A 193 -1.44 -6.51 -2.67
CA ALA A 193 -2.04 -5.31 -3.22
C ALA A 193 -1.53 -4.16 -2.33
N PRO A 194 -0.97 -3.08 -2.92
CA PRO A 194 -0.54 -1.96 -2.11
C PRO A 194 -1.74 -1.57 -1.25
N ALA A 195 -1.52 -1.52 0.07
CA ALA A 195 -2.53 -1.16 1.05
C ALA A 195 -3.09 0.20 0.65
N ASN A 196 -4.17 0.17 -0.13
CA ASN A 196 -4.97 1.32 -0.41
C ASN A 196 -5.64 1.61 0.93
N PRO A 197 -5.38 2.76 1.59
CA PRO A 197 -6.17 3.12 2.75
C PRO A 197 -7.59 3.33 2.26
N GLN A 198 -8.38 2.27 2.37
CA GLN A 198 -9.83 2.32 2.18
C GLN A 198 -10.31 3.36 3.20
N PRO A 199 -10.91 4.49 2.76
CA PRO A 199 -11.53 5.41 3.70
C PRO A 199 -12.59 4.60 4.44
N GLU A 200 -12.45 4.50 5.76
CA GLU A 200 -13.51 3.97 6.61
C GLU A 200 -14.79 4.70 6.22
N ALA A 201 -15.73 3.96 5.64
CA ALA A 201 -17.06 4.47 5.42
C ALA A 201 -17.59 4.96 6.78
N PRO A 202 -18.09 6.20 6.90
CA PRO A 202 -18.63 6.68 8.16
C PRO A 202 -19.73 5.71 8.61
N ALA A 203 -19.60 5.21 9.83
CA ALA A 203 -20.55 4.30 10.44
C ALA A 203 -21.98 4.85 10.26
N SER A 204 -22.81 4.10 9.55
CA SER A 204 -24.24 4.40 9.44
C SER A 204 -24.81 4.53 10.86
N PRO A 205 -25.56 5.60 11.18
CA PRO A 205 -26.15 5.76 12.49
C PRO A 205 -27.14 4.63 12.75
N GLN A 206 -26.91 3.89 13.85
CA GLN A 206 -27.86 2.95 14.43
C GLN A 206 -29.23 3.64 14.61
N PRO A 207 -30.34 3.04 14.16
CA PRO A 207 -31.66 3.56 14.46
C PRO A 207 -31.90 3.47 15.96
N ALA A 208 -32.25 4.61 16.57
CA ALA A 208 -32.59 4.73 17.98
C ALA A 208 -33.75 3.77 18.34
N ALA A 209 -33.54 2.99 19.39
CA ALA A 209 -34.60 2.19 20.01
C ALA A 209 -35.74 3.11 20.47
N ALA A 210 -36.96 2.80 20.04
CA ALA A 210 -38.15 3.51 20.45
C ALA A 210 -38.37 3.38 21.98
N PRO A 211 -38.77 4.46 22.68
CA PRO A 211 -39.10 4.37 24.10
C PRO A 211 -40.42 3.60 24.30
N PRO A 212 -40.58 2.90 25.44
CA PRO A 212 -41.83 2.23 25.76
C PRO A 212 -42.95 3.25 25.94
N ALA A 213 -44.09 2.98 25.29
CA ALA A 213 -45.33 3.73 25.44
C ALA A 213 -45.91 3.56 26.87
N PRO A 214 -46.67 4.55 27.38
CA PRO A 214 -47.19 4.57 28.75
C PRO A 214 -48.22 3.48 29.05
#